data_AF-A0AAE5MJ02-F1
#
_entry.id   AF-A0AAE5MJ02-F1
#
_cell.length_a   1.000
_cell.length_b   1.000
_cell.length_c   1.000
_cell.angle_alpha   90.00
_cell.angle_beta   90.00
_cell.angle_gamma   90.00
#
_symmetry.space_group_name_H-M   'P 1'
#
loop_
_entity.id
_entity.type
_entity.pdbx_description
1 polymer ?
#
loop_
_entity_poly.entity_id
_entity_poly.type
_entity_poly.pdbx_seq_one_letter_code
_entity_poly.pdbx_strand_id
1 'polypeptide(L)'
;MADVVSIDVARVRAAARSLQASAEGSSGLVWQVGQCRFVNGLGDPGRERAIREGYLRLARAIGAFSTGSSALARGLVETVDAYDGRDTANAGNVVSLGAL
;
A
#
# COMPACT_ATOMS: atom_id res chain seq x y z
N MET A 1 -18.56 -10.53 26.16
CA MET A 1 -18.34 -9.09 25.87
C MET A 1 -17.71 -9.02 24.49
N ALA A 2 -18.40 -8.43 23.51
CA ALA A 2 -17.81 -8.19 22.18
C ALA A 2 -16.95 -6.92 22.29
N ASP A 3 -15.69 -7.02 21.86
CA ASP A 3 -14.77 -5.90 21.85
C ASP A 3 -15.22 -4.92 20.76
N VAL A 4 -15.79 -3.78 21.15
CA VAL A 4 -16.24 -2.75 20.22
C VAL A 4 -15.02 -1.94 19.80
N VAL A 5 -14.42 -2.36 18.69
CA VAL A 5 -13.29 -1.63 18.08
C VAL A 5 -13.85 -0.39 17.39
N SER A 6 -13.71 0.78 18.02
CA SER A 6 -14.01 2.07 17.39
C SER A 6 -12.91 2.40 16.39
N ILE A 7 -13.24 2.44 15.10
CA ILE A 7 -12.29 2.79 14.03
C ILE A 7 -12.46 4.26 13.65
N ASP A 8 -11.38 5.03 13.68
CA ASP A 8 -11.35 6.38 13.11
C ASP A 8 -11.30 6.28 11.57
N VAL A 9 -12.49 6.25 10.97
CA VAL A 9 -12.71 6.17 9.51
C VAL A 9 -11.95 7.25 8.75
N ALA A 10 -11.90 8.48 9.25
CA ALA A 10 -11.23 9.59 8.58
C ALA A 10 -9.71 9.35 8.55
N ARG A 11 -9.13 8.88 9.67
CA ARG A 11 -7.71 8.55 9.76
C ARG A 11 -7.33 7.36 8.90
N VAL A 12 -8.17 6.32 8.83
CA VAL A 12 -7.91 5.17 7.95
C VAL A 12 -7.98 5.55 6.47
N ARG A 13 -8.95 6.38 6.07
CA ARG A 13 -9.02 6.93 4.69
C ARG A 13 -7.81 7.82 4.37
N ALA A 14 -7.30 8.59 5.33
CA ALA A 14 -6.07 9.37 5.15
C ALA A 14 -4.84 8.48 4.96
N ALA A 15 -4.72 7.39 5.74
CA ALA A 15 -3.64 6.42 5.61
C ALA A 15 -3.68 5.69 4.25
N ALA A 16 -4.86 5.27 3.80
CA ALA A 16 -5.04 4.65 2.49
C ALA A 16 -4.60 5.58 1.33
N ARG A 17 -4.99 6.86 1.39
CA ARG A 17 -4.56 7.88 0.40
C ARG A 17 -3.05 8.09 0.39
N SER A 18 -2.42 8.12 1.57
CA SER A 18 -0.97 8.25 1.68
C SER A 18 -0.22 7.04 1.09
N LEU A 19 -0.72 5.83 1.33
CA LEU A 19 -0.17 4.61 0.75
C LEU A 19 -0.31 4.58 -0.78
N GLN A 20 -1.45 5.03 -1.30
CA GLN A 20 -1.69 5.11 -2.73
C GLN A 20 -0.78 6.14 -3.41
N ALA A 21 -0.64 7.34 -2.84
CA ALA A 21 0.30 8.35 -3.33
C ALA A 21 1.76 7.85 -3.31
N SER A 22 2.13 7.09 -2.28
CA SER A 22 3.46 6.48 -2.18
C SER A 22 3.70 5.42 -3.26
N ALA A 23 2.68 4.60 -3.57
CA ALA A 23 2.75 3.60 -4.62
C ALA A 23 2.89 4.22 -6.01
N GLU A 24 2.12 5.27 -6.30
CA GLU A 24 2.16 6.03 -7.56
C GLU A 24 3.52 6.69 -7.76
N GLY A 25 4.03 7.39 -6.74
CA GLY A 25 5.36 8.00 -6.79
C GLY A 25 6.50 6.99 -6.96
N SER A 26 6.35 5.79 -6.39
CA SER A 26 7.34 4.71 -6.48
C SER A 26 7.43 4.08 -7.86
N SER A 27 6.34 4.07 -8.64
CA SER A 27 6.33 3.50 -10.00
C SER A 27 7.27 4.26 -10.94
N GLY A 28 7.40 5.58 -10.79
CA GLY A 28 8.37 6.40 -11.53
C GLY A 28 9.82 6.05 -11.19
N LEU A 29 10.10 5.68 -9.94
CA LEU A 29 11.44 5.30 -9.47
C LEU A 29 11.92 3.98 -10.10
N VAL A 30 11.03 3.00 -10.29
CA VAL A 30 11.39 1.73 -10.97
C VAL A 30 11.89 1.99 -12.38
N TRP A 31 11.20 2.87 -13.12
CA TRP A 31 11.63 3.26 -14.47
C TRP A 31 12.98 3.97 -14.45
N GLN A 32 13.17 4.95 -13.55
CA GLN A 32 14.43 5.68 -13.44
C GLN A 32 15.62 4.76 -13.10
N VAL A 33 15.45 3.85 -12.14
CA VAL A 33 16.47 2.85 -11.75
C VAL A 33 16.77 1.89 -12.91
N GLY A 34 15.76 1.52 -13.70
CA GLY A 34 15.96 0.69 -14.90
C GLY A 34 16.67 1.39 -16.05
N GLN A 35 16.55 2.72 -16.14
CA GLN A 35 17.20 3.56 -17.17
C GLN A 35 18.58 4.07 -16.76
N CYS A 36 19.04 3.82 -15.53
CA CYS A 36 20.41 4.11 -15.12
C CYS A 36 21.38 3.34 -16.02
N ARG A 37 21.99 4.05 -16.97
CA ARG A 37 22.94 3.50 -17.94
C ARG A 37 24.19 3.07 -17.19
N PHE A 38 24.46 1.76 -17.13
CA PHE A 38 25.75 1.25 -16.69
C PHE A 38 26.77 1.63 -17.77
N VAL A 39 27.61 2.61 -17.48
CA VAL A 39 28.65 3.04 -18.42
C VAL A 39 29.68 1.93 -18.50
N ASN A 40 29.79 1.28 -19.66
CA ASN A 40 30.92 0.42 -20.01
C ASN A 40 32.19 1.26 -19.86
N GLY A 41 32.99 1.00 -18.83
CA GLY A 41 34.13 1.86 -18.48
C GLY A 41 34.69 1.64 -17.07
N LEU A 42 33.95 0.93 -16.21
CA LEU A 42 34.55 0.26 -15.05
C LEU A 42 35.40 -0.88 -15.61
N GLY A 43 36.72 -0.73 -15.70
CA GLY A 43 37.63 -1.72 -16.30
C GLY A 43 37.63 -3.12 -15.66
N ASP A 44 36.69 -3.41 -14.74
CA ASP A 44 36.41 -4.71 -14.17
C ASP A 44 34.97 -5.17 -14.48
N PRO A 45 34.79 -6.21 -15.31
CA PRO A 45 33.48 -6.76 -15.66
C PRO A 45 32.74 -7.38 -14.45
N GLY A 46 33.45 -7.82 -13.42
CA GLY A 46 32.85 -8.36 -12.20
C GLY A 46 32.10 -7.28 -11.40
N ARG A 47 32.74 -6.12 -11.22
CA ARG A 47 32.15 -4.95 -10.57
C ARG A 47 30.95 -4.40 -11.34
N GLU A 48 31.02 -4.33 -12.67
CA GLU A 48 29.89 -3.88 -13.49
C GLU A 48 28.67 -4.79 -13.32
N ARG A 49 28.88 -6.12 -13.33
CA ARG A 49 27.82 -7.10 -13.11
C ARG A 49 27.20 -6.98 -11.72
N ALA A 50 28.02 -6.82 -10.68
CA ALA A 50 27.53 -6.65 -9.30
C ALA A 50 26.67 -5.38 -9.14
N ILE A 51 27.07 -4.27 -9.75
CA ILE A 51 26.30 -3.02 -9.75
C ILE A 51 24.97 -3.24 -10.48
N ARG A 52 24.99 -3.82 -11.68
CA ARG A 52 23.78 -4.13 -12.45
C ARG A 52 22.80 -4.99 -11.67
N GLU A 53 23.28 -6.04 -11.01
CA GLU A 53 22.46 -6.91 -10.17
C GLU A 53 21.88 -6.15 -8.97
N GLY A 54 22.64 -5.25 -8.34
CA GLY A 54 22.16 -4.39 -7.26
C GLY A 54 20.99 -3.50 -7.68
N TYR A 55 21.10 -2.83 -8.83
CA TYR A 55 20.02 -2.00 -9.39
C TYR A 55 18.78 -2.83 -9.76
N LEU A 56 18.96 -4.03 -10.31
CA LEU A 56 17.84 -4.94 -10.59
C LEU A 56 17.13 -5.40 -9.31
N ARG A 57 17.88 -5.69 -8.24
CA ARG A 57 17.29 -6.00 -6.93
C ARG A 57 16.53 -4.82 -6.36
N LEU A 58 17.08 -3.60 -6.48
CA LEU A 58 16.41 -2.38 -6.05
C LEU A 58 15.11 -2.15 -6.82
N ALA A 59 15.13 -2.27 -8.15
CA ALA A 59 13.95 -2.13 -8.99
C ALA A 59 12.84 -3.11 -8.60
N ARG A 60 13.19 -4.38 -8.30
CA ARG A 60 12.23 -5.38 -7.79
C ARG A 60 11.67 -5.00 -6.42
N ALA A 61 12.52 -4.53 -5.50
CA ALA A 61 12.08 -4.12 -4.17
C ALA A 61 11.09 -2.95 -4.24
N ILE A 62 11.35 -1.95 -5.08
CA ILE A 62 10.45 -0.82 -5.30
C ILE A 62 9.13 -1.29 -5.92
N GLY A 63 9.17 -2.20 -6.90
CA GLY A 63 7.97 -2.79 -7.50
C GLY A 63 7.11 -3.56 -6.49
N ALA A 64 7.74 -4.36 -5.61
CA ALA A 64 7.06 -5.07 -4.53
C ALA A 64 6.44 -4.10 -3.52
N PHE A 65 7.17 -3.04 -3.14
CA PHE A 65 6.67 -2.00 -2.26
C PHE A 65 5.44 -1.27 -2.84
N SER A 66 5.50 -0.87 -4.11
CA SER A 66 4.38 -0.19 -4.80
C SER A 66 3.14 -1.09 -4.87
N THR A 67 3.33 -2.37 -5.23
CA THR A 67 2.24 -3.34 -5.29
C THR A 67 1.62 -3.59 -3.92
N GLY A 68 2.46 -3.81 -2.90
CA GLY A 68 2.02 -4.04 -1.52
C GLY A 68 1.28 -2.83 -0.94
N SER A 69 1.81 -1.62 -1.14
CA SER A 69 1.17 -0.37 -0.69
C SER A 69 -0.19 -0.16 -1.34
N SER A 70 -0.32 -0.47 -2.64
CA SER A 70 -1.60 -0.39 -3.36
C SER A 70 -2.62 -1.41 -2.83
N ALA A 71 -2.20 -2.65 -2.57
CA ALA A 71 -3.07 -3.68 -2.01
C ALA A 71 -3.55 -3.32 -0.60
N LEU A 72 -2.64 -2.81 0.25
CA LEU A 72 -2.98 -2.33 1.58
C LEU A 72 -3.95 -1.14 1.54
N ALA A 73 -3.72 -0.18 0.64
CA ALA A 73 -4.63 0.96 0.48
C ALA A 73 -6.05 0.50 0.13
N ARG A 74 -6.21 -0.46 -0.80
CA ARG A 74 -7.51 -1.05 -1.15
C ARG A 74 -8.15 -1.77 0.03
N GLY A 75 -7.38 -2.60 0.74
CA GLY A 75 -7.87 -3.30 1.93
C GLY A 75 -8.36 -2.34 3.02
N LEU A 76 -7.64 -1.23 3.26
CA LEU A 76 -8.07 -0.20 4.20
C LEU A 76 -9.38 0.47 3.78
N VAL A 77 -9.56 0.78 2.49
CA VAL A 77 -10.82 1.33 1.97
C VAL A 77 -11.96 0.32 2.13
N GLU A 78 -11.76 -0.94 1.73
CA GLU A 78 -12.76 -2.00 1.87
C GLU A 78 -13.16 -2.22 3.34
N THR A 79 -12.21 -2.20 4.28
CA THR A 79 -12.51 -2.33 5.71
C THR A 79 -13.32 -1.15 6.24
N VAL A 80 -13.03 0.06 5.79
CA VAL A 80 -13.79 1.26 6.16
C VAL A 80 -15.19 1.22 5.56
N ASP A 81 -15.33 0.86 4.29
CA ASP A 81 -16.64 0.81 3.63
C ASP A 81 -17.52 -0.29 4.25
N ALA A 82 -16.93 -1.42 4.65
CA ALA A 82 -17.63 -2.45 5.41
C ALA A 82 -18.01 -2.01 6.83
N TYR A 83 -17.24 -1.12 7.45
CA TYR A 83 -17.56 -0.55 8.77
C TYR A 83 -18.70 0.48 8.65
N ASP A 84 -18.61 1.42 7.71
CA ASP A 84 -19.63 2.45 7.42
C ASP A 84 -20.96 1.81 6.98
N GLY A 85 -20.89 0.74 6.16
CA GLY A 85 -22.05 -0.05 5.75
C GLY A 85 -22.73 -0.83 6.89
N ARG A 86 -21.96 -1.25 7.91
CA ARG A 86 -22.52 -1.91 9.11
C ARG A 86 -23.12 -0.91 10.08
N ASP A 87 -22.52 0.26 10.26
CA ASP A 87 -23.10 1.33 11.07
C ASP A 87 -24.41 1.87 10.47
N THR A 88 -24.49 2.00 9.14
CA THR A 88 -25.73 2.38 8.45
C THR A 88 -26.79 1.29 8.45
N ALA A 89 -26.41 0.01 8.30
CA ALA A 89 -27.34 -1.12 8.44
C ALA A 89 -27.86 -1.30 9.88
N ASN A 90 -27.04 -1.02 10.90
CA ASN A 90 -27.47 -1.02 12.29
C ASN A 90 -28.28 0.23 12.66
N ALA A 91 -27.99 1.40 12.06
CA ALA A 91 -28.80 2.61 12.22
C ALA A 91 -30.19 2.47 11.57
N GLY A 92 -30.32 1.66 10.52
CA GLY A 92 -31.60 1.28 9.90
C GLY A 92 -32.35 0.17 10.64
N ASN A 93 -31.71 -0.51 11.59
CA ASN A 93 -32.29 -1.60 12.37
C ASN A 93 -32.24 -1.24 13.85
N VAL A 94 -33.11 -0.32 14.27
CA VAL A 94 -33.47 -0.15 15.69
C VAL A 94 -34.20 -1.42 16.13
N VAL A 95 -33.45 -2.49 16.40
CA VAL A 95 -33.99 -3.64 17.11
C VAL A 95 -34.07 -3.24 18.57
N SER A 96 -35.27 -2.87 19.01
CA SER A 96 -35.63 -2.79 20.42
C SER A 96 -35.48 -4.18 21.05
N LEU A 97 -34.26 -4.53 21.46
CA LEU A 97 -34.00 -5.67 22.33
C LEU A 97 -34.14 -5.20 23.78
N GLY A 98 -35.38 -5.19 24.26
CA GLY A 98 -35.77 -5.00 25.66
C GLY A 98 -37.28 -4.72 25.74
N ALA A 99 -38.12 -5.52 26.42
CA ALA A 99 -37.88 -6.29 27.62
C ALA A 99 -38.62 -7.65 27.62
N LEU A 100 -37.96 -8.66 28.19
CA LEU A 100 -38.61 -9.68 29.01
C LEU A 100 -38.59 -9.17 30.46
#